data_AF-A0A512BE85-F1
#
_entry.id   AF-A0A512BE85-F1
#
_cell.length_a   1.000
_cell.length_b   1.000
_cell.length_c   1.000
_cell.angle_alpha   90.00
_cell.angle_beta   90.00
_cell.angle_gamma   90.00
#
_symmetry.space_group_name_H-M   'P 1'
#
loop_
_entity.id
_entity.type
_entity.pdbx_description
1 polymer ?
#
loop_
_entity_poly.entity_id
_entity_poly.type
_entity_poly.pdbx_seq_one_letter_code
_entity_poly.pdbx_strand_id
1 'polypeptide(L)' 'MPNYSTEELIQYVYQETSPEKTQALEKALENDWNLKEKLGALKDSMQQLDTVITSPREQSITAILNYAKRTSVVEQP' A
#
# COMPACT_ATOMS: atom_id res chain seq x y z
N MET A 1 3.11 14.42 -24.27
CA MET A 1 2.60 13.31 -23.44
C MET A 1 3.56 13.15 -22.28
N PRO A 2 3.15 13.41 -21.03
CA PRO A 2 4.00 13.11 -19.88
C PRO A 2 4.15 11.59 -19.81
N ASN A 3 5.33 11.09 -20.16
CA ASN A 3 5.65 9.68 -20.04
C ASN A 3 5.97 9.42 -18.57
N TYR A 4 5.02 8.87 -17.83
CA TYR A 4 5.30 8.36 -16.49
C TYR A 4 6.11 7.07 -16.61
N SER A 5 7.31 7.07 -16.03
CA SER A 5 8.18 5.89 -16.02
C SER A 5 7.64 4.82 -15.08
N THR A 6 7.97 3.57 -15.38
CA THR A 6 7.65 2.41 -14.53
C THR A 6 8.13 2.61 -13.08
N GLU A 7 9.25 3.30 -12.87
CA GLU A 7 9.75 3.65 -11.54
C GLU A 7 8.78 4.51 -10.71
N GLU A 8 8.08 5.47 -11.32
CA GLU A 8 7.11 6.30 -10.60
C GLU A 8 5.84 5.51 -10.24
N LEU A 9 5.45 4.55 -11.08
CA LEU A 9 4.38 3.60 -10.77
C LEU A 9 4.75 2.71 -9.58
N ILE A 10 6.00 2.24 -9.52
CA ILE A 10 6.51 1.43 -8.41
C ILE A 10 6.52 2.25 -7.12
N GLN A 11 7.06 3.47 -7.13
CA GLN A 11 7.03 4.36 -5.95
C GLN A 11 5.59 4.64 -5.49
N TYR A 12 4.64 4.80 -6.41
CA TYR A 12 3.24 4.99 -6.04
C TYR A 12 2.64 3.76 -5.36
N VAL A 13 2.92 2.56 -5.89
CA VAL A 13 2.43 1.31 -5.31
C VAL A 13 3.01 1.09 -3.90
N TYR A 14 4.28 1.45 -3.66
CA TYR A 14 4.91 1.40 -2.34
C TYR A 14 4.60 2.59 -1.43
N GLN A 15 3.74 3.53 -1.85
CA GLN A 15 3.43 4.77 -1.12
C GLN A 15 4.65 5.66 -0.83
N GLU A 16 5.72 5.52 -1.61
CA GLU A 16 6.96 6.31 -1.53
C GLU A 16 6.89 7.61 -2.35
N THR A 17 5.70 7.98 -2.83
CA THR A 17 5.49 9.22 -3.61
C THR A 17 5.06 10.38 -2.73
N SER A 18 5.57 11.57 -3.02
CA SER A 18 5.04 12.82 -2.46
C SER A 18 3.59 13.03 -2.89
N PRO A 19 2.72 13.62 -2.06
CA PRO A 19 1.29 13.78 -2.36
C PRO A 19 1.00 14.53 -3.67
N GLU A 20 1.87 15.46 -4.05
CA GLU A 20 1.82 16.18 -5.33
C GLU A 20 2.01 15.25 -6.54
N LYS A 21 2.95 14.29 -6.43
CA LYS A 21 3.20 13.28 -7.46
C LYS A 21 2.08 12.25 -7.52
N THR A 22 1.55 11.85 -6.37
CA THR A 22 0.39 10.96 -6.26
C THR A 22 -0.80 11.53 -7.04
N GLN A 23 -1.15 12.80 -6.82
CA GLN A 23 -2.24 13.45 -7.57
C GLN A 23 -1.96 13.58 -9.07
N ALA A 24 -0.72 13.90 -9.46
CA ALA A 24 -0.36 14.00 -10.87
C ALA A 24 -0.48 12.64 -11.57
N LEU A 25 -0.06 11.57 -10.90
CA LEU A 25 -0.14 10.21 -11.41
C LEU A 25 -1.59 9.71 -11.47
N GLU A 26 -2.43 10.02 -10.49
CA GLU A 26 -3.85 9.67 -10.52
C GLU A 26 -4.57 10.32 -11.70
N LYS A 27 -4.30 11.61 -11.96
CA LYS A 27 -4.82 12.30 -13.16
C LYS A 27 -4.32 11.67 -14.47
N ALA A 28 -3.09 11.17 -14.48
CA ALA A 28 -2.55 10.48 -15.64
C ALA A 28 -3.18 9.09 -15.84
N LEU A 29 -3.42 8.35 -14.76
CA LEU A 29 -4.09 7.05 -14.77
C LEU A 29 -5.55 7.14 -15.24
N GLU A 30 -6.23 8.27 -15.02
CA GLU A 30 -7.57 8.52 -15.56
C GLU A 30 -7.59 8.65 -17.08
N ASN A 31 -6.51 9.18 -17.67
CA ASN A 31 -6.43 9.48 -19.10
C ASN A 31 -5.67 8.40 -19.90
N ASP A 32 -4.82 7.61 -19.25
CA ASP A 32 -3.95 6.62 -19.90
C ASP A 32 -4.30 5.18 -19.45
N TRP A 33 -5.07 4.50 -20.29
CA TRP A 33 -5.50 3.12 -20.08
C TRP A 33 -4.32 2.13 -20.04
N ASN A 34 -3.27 2.36 -20.82
CA ASN A 34 -2.08 1.50 -20.86
C ASN A 34 -1.29 1.59 -19.55
N LEU A 35 -1.23 2.78 -18.96
CA LEU A 35 -0.63 3.01 -17.65
C LEU A 35 -1.39 2.25 -16.54
N LYS A 36 -2.73 2.26 -16.61
CA LYS A 36 -3.60 1.56 -15.67
C LYS A 36 -3.44 0.04 -15.75
N GLU A 37 -3.34 -0.51 -16.95
CA GLU A 37 -3.12 -1.95 -17.13
C GLU A 37 -1.76 -2.40 -16.55
N LYS A 38 -0.69 -1.64 -16.83
CA LYS A 38 0.64 -1.91 -16.26
C LYS A 38 0.66 -1.82 -14.73
N LEU A 39 -0.01 -0.82 -14.17
CA LEU A 39 -0.15 -0.67 -12.72
C LEU A 39 -0.96 -1.82 -12.10
N GLY A 40 -2.00 -2.27 -12.80
CA GLY A 40 -2.78 -3.45 -12.41
C GLY A 40 -1.93 -4.72 -12.33
N ALA A 41 -1.17 -5.01 -13.39
CA ALA A 41 -0.27 -6.18 -13.43
C ALA A 41 0.82 -6.11 -12.34
N LEU A 42 1.34 -4.92 -12.06
CA LEU A 42 2.31 -4.69 -10.98
C LEU A 42 1.70 -4.94 -9.60
N LYS A 43 0.49 -4.43 -9.35
CA LYS A 43 -0.24 -4.67 -8.10
C LYS A 43 -0.57 -6.13 -7.90
N ASP A 44 -1.01 -6.83 -8.95
CA ASP A 44 -1.30 -8.26 -8.90
C ASP A 44 -0.05 -9.07 -8.54
N SER A 45 1.08 -8.77 -9.18
CA SER A 45 2.38 -9.38 -8.87
C SER A 45 2.80 -9.14 -7.42
N MET A 46 2.55 -7.94 -6.87
CA MET A 46 2.81 -7.65 -5.46
C MET A 46 1.88 -8.40 -4.52
N GLN A 47 0.59 -8.49 -4.83
CA GLN A 47 -0.35 -9.26 -4.00
C GLN A 47 0.02 -10.74 -3.98
N GLN A 48 0.48 -11.30 -5.10
CA GLN A 48 1.02 -12.65 -5.13
C GLN A 48 2.26 -12.78 -4.24
N LEU A 49 3.14 -11.78 -4.21
CA LEU A 49 4.29 -11.79 -3.30
C LEU A 49 3.87 -11.66 -1.82
N ASP A 50 2.81 -10.92 -1.52
CA ASP A 50 2.24 -10.74 -0.18
C ASP A 50 1.64 -12.06 0.38
N THR A 51 1.17 -12.96 -0.49
CA THR A 51 0.74 -14.30 -0.04
C THR A 51 1.86 -15.18 0.53
N VAL A 52 3.12 -14.77 0.35
CA VAL A 52 4.30 -15.41 0.96
C VAL A 52 4.55 -14.89 2.40
N ILE A 53 3.69 -14.01 2.94
CA ILE A 53 3.80 -13.57 4.33
C ILE A 53 3.37 -14.72 5.25
N THR A 54 4.38 -15.32 5.88
CA THR A 54 4.21 -16.26 6.98
C THR A 54 3.48 -15.59 8.15
N SER A 55 2.56 -16.31 8.79
CA SER A 55 1.80 -15.82 9.94
C SER A 55 2.72 -15.20 11.00
N PRO A 56 2.37 -14.03 11.57
CA PRO A 56 3.11 -13.48 12.69
C PRO A 56 3.13 -14.49 13.84
N ARG A 57 4.19 -14.46 14.65
CA ARG A 57 4.29 -15.30 15.85
C ARG A 57 3.13 -14.98 16.80
N GLU A 58 2.56 -16.00 17.43
CA GLU A 58 1.44 -15.83 18.39
C GLU A 58 1.75 -14.83 19.51
N GLN A 59 3.02 -14.73 19.91
CA GLN A 59 3.49 -13.75 20.89
C GLN A 59 3.24 -12.31 20.44
N SER A 60 3.46 -11.99 19.17
CA SER A 60 3.21 -10.65 18.61
C SER A 60 1.72 -10.32 18.61
N ILE A 61 0.87 -11.30 18.25
CA ILE A 61 -0.59 -11.15 18.29
C ILE A 61 -1.05 -10.89 19.73
N THR A 62 -0.56 -11.71 20.68
CA THR A 62 -0.90 -11.59 22.10
C THR A 62 -0.44 -10.25 22.69
N ALA A 63 0.75 -9.77 22.32
CA ALA A 63 1.27 -8.48 22.76
C ALA A 63 0.39 -7.32 22.26
N ILE A 64 -0.01 -7.33 20.98
CA ILE A 64 -0.91 -6.32 20.40
C ILE A 64 -2.28 -6.36 21.08
N LEU A 65 -2.86 -7.54 21.27
CA LEU A 65 -4.15 -7.69 21.96
C LEU A 65 -4.10 -7.19 23.41
N ASN A 66 -3.01 -7.47 24.12
CA ASN A 66 -2.82 -6.98 25.48
C ASN A 66 -2.64 -5.46 25.54
N TYR A 67 -1.91 -4.88 24.58
CA TYR A 67 -1.78 -3.43 24.45
C TYR A 67 -3.14 -2.78 24.18
N ALA A 68 -3.87 -3.26 23.17
CA ALA A 68 -5.20 -2.75 22.82
C ALA A 68 -6.16 -2.82 24.01
N LYS A 69 -6.20 -3.94 24.74
CA LYS A 69 -7.00 -4.09 25.97
C LYS A 69 -6.64 -3.06 27.03
N ARG A 70 -5.35 -2.81 27.26
CA ARG A 70 -4.89 -1.80 28.23
C ARG A 70 -5.30 -0.39 27.82
N THR A 71 -5.12 -0.03 26.56
CA THR A 71 -5.51 1.30 26.05
C THR A 71 -7.02 1.51 26.09
N SER A 72 -7.81 0.49 25.71
CA SER A 72 -9.28 0.56 25.80
C SER A 72 -9.81 0.66 27.24
N VAL A 73 -9.05 0.19 28.22
CA VAL A 73 -9.38 0.34 29.65
C VAL A 73 -8.94 1.72 30.18
N VAL A 74 -7.94 2.36 29.57
CA VAL A 74 -7.49 3.72 29.91
C VAL A 74 -8.39 4.79 29.28
N GLU A 75 -9.16 4.45 28.24
CA GLU A 75 -10.11 5.35 27.54
C GLU A 75 -11.58 5.17 27.97
N GLN A 76 -11.88 4.55 29.12
CA GLN A 76 -13.22 4.61 29.71
C GLN A 76 -13.30 5.81 30.69
N PRO A 77 -14.28 6.72 30.52
CA PRO A 77 -14.45 7.92 31.36
C PRO A 77 -14.89 7.60 32.79
#